data_AF-A0A8I0ZXA0-F1
#
_entry.id   AF-A0A8I0ZXA0-F1
#
_cell.length_a   1.000
_cell.length_b   1.000
_cell.length_c   1.000
_cell.angle_alpha   90.00
_cell.angle_beta   90.00
_cell.angle_gamma   90.00
#
_symmetry.space_group_name_H-M   'P 1'
#
loop_
_entity.id
_entity.type
_entity.pdbx_description
1 polymer ?
#
loop_
_entity_poly.entity_id
_entity_poly.type
_entity_poly.pdbx_seq_one_letter_code
_entity_poly.pdbx_strand_id
1 'polypeptide(L)'
;MSPTEFELIFVTPDIDGPGDMRIAKVEEHLDIVVESHSGLTLATVTAEGADAVTAALNAAAVLSACGLPVARTYPDLVTRQDIADRAEVSRQAVGNWVRGERIQSDPFPTPVNLVGGGAWLWGDVVAWLRRNDHEIDDIEFPSINDHARIDSALLRSTESSSTRSGHVELAGERAGVLYAPSVAGSNRNWPGDSFQSNYALAV
;
A
#
# COMPACT_ATOMS: atom_id res chain seq x y z
N MET A 1 22.93 -13.01 -6.55
CA MET A 1 21.92 -12.03 -7.02
C MET A 1 21.71 -11.10 -5.84
N SER A 2 22.00 -9.80 -5.99
CA SER A 2 21.67 -8.83 -4.96
C SER A 2 20.15 -8.85 -4.76
N PRO A 3 19.65 -8.73 -3.52
CA PRO A 3 18.23 -8.58 -3.29
C PRO A 3 17.70 -7.35 -4.01
N THR A 4 16.50 -7.44 -4.56
CA THR A 4 15.80 -6.33 -5.19
C THR A 4 15.04 -5.58 -4.10
N GLU A 5 15.12 -4.25 -4.13
CA GLU A 5 14.43 -3.37 -3.20
C GLU A 5 13.03 -3.03 -3.75
N PHE A 6 12.02 -3.09 -2.89
CA PHE A 6 10.64 -2.83 -3.23
C PHE A 6 10.01 -1.78 -2.32
N GLU A 7 9.23 -0.87 -2.90
CA GLU A 7 8.32 -0.01 -2.14
C GLU A 7 6.96 -0.72 -1.99
N LEU A 8 6.48 -0.81 -0.75
CA LEU A 8 5.30 -1.57 -0.40
C LEU A 8 4.39 -0.73 0.48
N ILE A 9 3.12 -0.62 0.11
CA ILE A 9 2.13 0.12 0.91
C ILE A 9 1.13 -0.87 1.50
N PHE A 10 0.93 -0.76 2.82
CA PHE A 10 0.03 -1.62 3.58
C PHE A 10 -1.02 -0.81 4.31
N VAL A 11 -2.23 -1.35 4.39
CA VAL A 11 -3.25 -0.86 5.31
C VAL A 11 -3.00 -1.47 6.69
N THR A 12 -2.84 -0.61 7.69
CA THR A 12 -2.57 -0.98 9.08
C THR A 12 -3.65 -0.41 10.01
N PRO A 13 -3.70 -0.83 11.30
CA PRO A 13 -4.58 -0.20 12.26
C PRO A 13 -4.23 1.26 12.48
N ASP A 14 -5.18 2.02 13.00
CA ASP A 14 -4.94 3.42 13.35
C ASP A 14 -3.77 3.60 14.32
N ILE A 15 -3.05 4.71 14.12
CA ILE A 15 -1.95 5.16 14.95
C ILE A 15 -2.35 6.41 15.74
N ASP A 16 -1.74 6.59 16.92
CA ASP A 16 -2.03 7.74 17.78
C ASP A 16 -1.41 9.05 17.26
N GLY A 17 -0.57 8.95 16.21
CA GLY A 17 0.11 10.06 15.55
C GLY A 17 1.58 9.72 15.25
N PRO A 18 2.40 10.70 14.83
CA PRO A 18 3.81 10.48 14.48
C PRO A 18 4.69 9.95 15.62
N GLY A 19 4.27 10.13 16.88
CA GLY A 19 4.98 9.63 18.07
C GLY A 19 4.55 8.22 18.52
N ASP A 20 3.77 7.50 17.72
CA ASP A 20 3.34 6.15 18.05
C ASP A 20 4.54 5.21 18.18
N MET A 21 4.71 4.60 19.37
CA MET A 21 5.86 3.75 19.66
C MET A 21 5.96 2.52 18.74
N ARG A 22 4.88 2.13 18.07
CA ARG A 22 4.90 1.03 17.11
C ARG A 22 5.66 1.41 15.84
N ILE A 23 5.63 2.69 15.43
CA ILE A 23 6.40 3.21 14.28
C ILE A 23 7.90 3.10 14.60
N ALA A 24 8.31 3.62 15.76
CA ALA A 24 9.70 3.56 16.22
C ALA A 24 10.25 2.11 16.28
N LYS A 25 9.42 1.14 16.67
CA LYS A 25 9.81 -0.28 16.66
C LYS A 25 9.99 -0.85 15.25
N VAL A 26 9.28 -0.33 14.25
CA VAL A 26 9.45 -0.77 12.86
C VAL A 26 10.68 -0.12 12.24
N GLU A 27 10.95 1.15 12.56
CA GLU A 27 12.15 1.89 12.11
C GLU A 27 13.47 1.20 12.51
N GLU A 28 13.47 0.37 13.57
CA GLU A 28 14.62 -0.47 13.93
C GLU A 28 14.93 -1.59 12.91
N HIS A 29 14.03 -1.85 11.97
CA HIS A 29 14.07 -3.00 11.06
C HIS A 29 13.84 -2.64 9.59
N LEU A 30 13.00 -1.66 9.30
CA LEU A 30 12.59 -1.25 7.96
C LEU A 30 12.54 0.27 7.89
N ASP A 31 12.83 0.83 6.72
CA ASP A 31 12.42 2.20 6.44
C ASP A 31 10.89 2.24 6.30
N ILE A 32 10.25 3.16 7.03
CA ILE A 32 8.80 3.25 7.11
C ILE A 32 8.35 4.70 7.17
N VAL A 33 7.32 5.00 6.38
CA VAL A 33 6.53 6.22 6.49
C VAL A 33 5.09 5.82 6.77
N VAL A 34 4.48 6.42 7.79
CA VAL A 34 3.07 6.18 8.11
C VAL A 34 2.27 7.46 7.93
N GLU A 35 1.21 7.35 7.13
CA GLU A 35 0.22 8.40 6.95
C GLU A 35 -1.16 7.91 7.38
N SER A 36 -2.00 8.83 7.86
CA SER A 36 -3.39 8.54 8.19
C SER A 36 -4.28 9.64 7.63
N HIS A 37 -5.22 9.27 6.79
CA HIS A 37 -6.15 10.20 6.17
C HIS A 37 -7.53 9.57 6.04
N SER A 38 -8.58 10.31 6.44
CA SER A 38 -9.98 9.87 6.32
C SER A 38 -10.28 8.48 6.92
N GLY A 39 -9.60 8.12 8.02
CA GLY A 39 -9.77 6.82 8.69
C GLY A 39 -9.07 5.64 7.98
N LEU A 40 -8.17 5.94 7.04
CA LEU A 40 -7.29 4.97 6.40
C LEU A 40 -5.85 5.26 6.83
N THR A 41 -5.22 4.30 7.50
CA THR A 41 -3.81 4.38 7.89
C THR A 41 -2.99 3.51 6.96
N LEU A 42 -2.00 4.13 6.30
CA LEU A 42 -1.11 3.51 5.34
C LEU A 42 0.32 3.51 5.88
N ALA A 43 0.96 2.35 5.85
CA ALA A 43 2.38 2.20 6.10
C ALA A 43 3.08 1.91 4.77
N THR A 44 3.87 2.85 4.28
CA THR A 44 4.78 2.67 3.16
C THR A 44 6.11 2.21 3.72
N VAL A 45 6.62 1.07 3.23
CA VAL A 45 7.89 0.50 3.67
C VAL A 45 8.75 0.13 2.48
N THR A 46 10.06 0.28 2.66
CA THR A 46 11.05 -0.21 1.71
C THR A 46 11.60 -1.53 2.22
N ALA A 47 11.51 -2.58 1.40
CA ALA A 47 11.94 -3.92 1.80
C ALA A 47 12.61 -4.69 0.67
N GLU A 48 13.64 -5.44 1.04
CA GLU A 48 14.38 -6.32 0.14
C GLU A 48 13.71 -7.69 -0.02
N GLY A 49 13.74 -8.23 -1.24
CA GLY A 49 13.29 -9.59 -1.50
C GLY A 49 13.76 -10.16 -2.84
N ALA A 50 13.57 -11.48 -3.00
CA ALA A 50 13.77 -12.14 -4.29
C ALA A 50 12.66 -11.82 -5.30
N ASP A 51 11.47 -11.48 -4.79
CA ASP A 51 10.33 -10.96 -5.52
C ASP A 51 9.45 -10.10 -4.59
N ALA A 52 8.53 -9.33 -5.17
CA ALA A 52 7.64 -8.43 -4.43
C ALA A 52 6.81 -9.15 -3.36
N VAL A 53 6.39 -10.39 -3.65
CA VAL A 53 5.58 -11.19 -2.71
C VAL A 53 6.40 -11.57 -1.48
N THR A 54 7.63 -12.02 -1.67
CA THR A 54 8.54 -12.39 -0.59
C THR A 54 8.92 -11.17 0.25
N ALA A 55 9.27 -10.06 -0.40
CA ALA A 55 9.54 -8.79 0.29
C ALA A 55 8.35 -8.37 1.15
N ALA A 56 7.14 -8.41 0.58
CA ALA A 56 5.92 -8.00 1.26
C ALA A 56 5.53 -8.88 2.44
N LEU A 57 5.67 -10.20 2.32
CA LEU A 57 5.34 -11.10 3.43
C LEU A 57 6.35 -11.00 4.57
N ASN A 58 7.63 -10.78 4.26
CA ASN A 58 8.64 -10.50 5.28
C ASN A 58 8.37 -9.16 5.98
N ALA A 59 8.08 -8.11 5.22
CA ALA A 59 7.74 -6.80 5.77
C ALA A 59 6.47 -6.86 6.63
N ALA A 60 5.42 -7.54 6.17
CA ALA A 60 4.19 -7.74 6.93
C ALA A 60 4.43 -8.50 8.25
N ALA A 61 5.34 -9.46 8.28
CA ALA A 61 5.71 -10.17 9.50
C ALA A 61 6.41 -9.24 10.51
N VAL A 62 7.33 -8.37 10.04
CA VAL A 62 7.99 -7.35 10.88
C VAL A 62 6.94 -6.37 11.43
N LEU A 63 6.10 -5.79 10.56
CA LEU A 63 5.02 -4.89 10.95
C LEU A 63 4.11 -5.52 12.02
N SER A 64 3.71 -6.77 11.82
CA SER A 64 2.89 -7.50 12.78
C SER A 64 3.60 -7.73 14.11
N ALA A 65 4.89 -8.06 14.11
CA ALA A 65 5.67 -8.26 15.34
C ALA A 65 5.81 -6.95 16.15
N CYS A 66 5.83 -5.80 15.47
CA CYS A 66 5.89 -4.48 16.10
C CYS A 66 4.52 -3.94 16.53
N GLY A 67 3.43 -4.68 16.31
CA GLY A 67 2.07 -4.29 16.71
C GLY A 67 1.28 -3.51 15.65
N LEU A 68 1.72 -3.55 14.39
CA LEU A 68 1.03 -3.00 13.21
C LEU A 68 0.64 -4.14 12.26
N PRO A 69 -0.27 -5.05 12.64
CA PRO A 69 -0.66 -6.16 11.77
C PRO A 69 -1.26 -5.62 10.46
N VAL A 70 -0.73 -6.08 9.33
CA VAL A 70 -1.20 -5.70 8.00
C VAL A 70 -2.56 -6.31 7.72
N ALA A 71 -3.52 -5.49 7.31
CA ALA A 71 -4.86 -5.94 6.90
C ALA A 71 -4.88 -6.40 5.42
N ARG A 72 -4.25 -5.62 4.56
CA ARG A 72 -4.10 -5.85 3.11
C ARG A 72 -3.03 -4.93 2.55
N THR A 73 -2.60 -5.19 1.34
CA THR A 73 -1.84 -4.23 0.55
C THR A 73 -2.72 -3.06 0.09
N TYR A 74 -2.07 -1.95 -0.23
CA TYR A 74 -2.67 -0.77 -0.84
C TYR A 74 -1.99 -0.52 -2.20
N PRO A 75 -2.66 -0.77 -3.33
CA PRO A 75 -2.10 -0.46 -4.64
C PRO A 75 -1.91 1.06 -4.80
N ASP A 76 -0.71 1.49 -5.18
CA ASP A 76 -0.39 2.89 -5.44
C ASP A 76 -1.01 3.33 -6.77
N LEU A 77 -2.29 3.74 -6.69
CA LEU A 77 -3.06 4.19 -7.83
C LEU A 77 -2.88 5.69 -8.03
N VAL A 78 -2.42 6.05 -9.23
CA VAL A 78 -2.10 7.42 -9.61
C VAL A 78 -3.01 7.92 -10.72
N THR A 79 -3.40 9.19 -10.64
CA THR A 79 -4.07 9.92 -11.72
C THR A 79 -3.06 10.50 -12.71
N ARG A 80 -3.52 11.09 -13.82
CA ARG A 80 -2.63 11.80 -14.75
C ARG A 80 -1.90 12.99 -14.11
N GLN A 81 -2.48 13.61 -13.09
CA GLN A 81 -1.84 14.72 -12.38
C GLN A 81 -0.72 14.17 -11.49
N ASP A 82 -1.00 13.13 -10.71
CA ASP A 82 0.01 12.50 -9.86
C ASP A 82 1.19 11.96 -10.69
N ILE A 83 0.92 11.34 -11.85
CA ILE A 83 1.97 10.91 -12.79
C ILE A 83 2.80 12.09 -13.28
N ALA A 84 2.16 13.21 -13.62
CA ALA A 84 2.85 14.40 -14.12
C ALA A 84 3.76 14.99 -13.04
N ASP A 85 3.27 15.07 -11.81
CA ASP A 85 4.02 15.61 -10.68
C ASP A 85 5.19 14.70 -10.30
N ARG A 86 4.97 13.39 -10.18
CA ARG A 86 6.02 12.42 -9.81
C ARG A 86 7.06 12.18 -10.90
N ALA A 87 6.69 12.28 -12.18
CA ALA A 87 7.63 12.15 -13.30
C ALA A 87 8.19 13.50 -13.77
N GLU A 88 7.89 14.60 -13.06
CA GLU A 88 8.35 15.96 -13.36
C GLU A 88 8.07 16.42 -14.81
N VAL A 89 6.91 16.05 -15.34
CA VAL A 89 6.46 16.44 -16.69
C VAL A 89 5.16 17.21 -16.63
N SER A 90 4.77 17.84 -17.74
CA SER A 90 3.44 18.46 -17.82
C SER A 90 2.32 17.41 -17.88
N ARG A 91 1.18 17.72 -17.25
CA ARG A 91 -0.06 16.93 -17.40
C ARG A 91 -0.48 16.72 -18.86
N GLN A 92 -0.16 17.68 -19.74
CA GLN A 92 -0.40 17.55 -21.18
C GLN A 92 0.47 16.45 -21.81
N ALA A 93 1.73 16.31 -21.40
CA ALA A 93 2.62 15.25 -21.86
C ALA A 93 2.04 13.87 -21.52
N VAL A 94 1.62 13.67 -20.26
CA VAL A 94 0.93 12.45 -19.81
C VAL A 94 -0.33 12.19 -20.64
N GLY A 95 -1.12 13.24 -20.90
CA GLY A 95 -2.30 13.13 -21.76
C GLY A 95 -1.99 12.64 -23.18
N ASN A 96 -0.86 13.05 -23.76
CA ASN A 96 -0.43 12.60 -25.08
C ASN A 96 0.05 11.14 -25.07
N TRP A 97 0.72 10.69 -24.00
CA TRP A 97 1.10 9.29 -23.81
C TRP A 97 -0.13 8.37 -23.73
N VAL A 98 -1.11 8.75 -22.89
CA VAL A 98 -2.35 7.97 -22.71
C VAL A 98 -3.15 7.84 -24.01
N ARG A 99 -3.14 8.86 -24.87
CA ARG A 99 -3.84 8.80 -26.18
C ARG A 99 -3.04 8.08 -27.26
N GLY A 100 -1.81 7.65 -26.99
CA GLY A 100 -0.91 7.08 -27.99
C GLY A 100 -0.48 8.08 -29.06
N GLU A 101 -0.61 9.38 -28.81
CA GLU A 101 -0.20 10.44 -29.74
C GLU A 101 1.33 10.58 -29.78
N ARG A 102 2.02 10.08 -28.75
CA ARG A 102 3.47 9.96 -28.64
C ARG A 102 3.84 8.53 -28.25
N ILE A 103 4.94 8.02 -28.79
CA ILE A 103 5.50 6.70 -28.49
C ILE A 103 4.50 5.57 -28.83
N GLN A 104 4.13 5.48 -30.12
CA GLN A 104 3.15 4.48 -30.58
C GLN A 104 3.68 3.04 -30.53
N SER A 105 4.99 2.84 -30.51
CA SER A 105 5.63 1.52 -30.49
C SER A 105 5.61 0.85 -29.12
N ASP A 106 5.45 1.62 -28.04
CA ASP A 106 5.34 1.10 -26.67
C ASP A 106 4.16 1.81 -25.97
N PRO A 107 2.96 1.20 -26.01
CA PRO A 107 1.75 1.86 -25.52
C PRO A 107 1.84 2.14 -24.01
N PHE A 108 1.31 3.29 -23.61
CA PHE A 108 1.17 3.64 -22.19
C PHE A 108 0.30 2.59 -21.46
N PRO A 109 0.57 2.29 -20.17
CA PRO A 109 -0.17 1.26 -19.43
C PRO A 109 -1.68 1.46 -19.45
N THR A 110 -2.42 0.35 -19.41
CA THR A 110 -3.87 0.39 -19.29
C THR A 110 -4.25 0.80 -17.86
N PRO A 111 -5.23 1.69 -17.67
CA PRO A 111 -5.67 2.07 -16.32
C PRO A 111 -6.32 0.88 -15.60
N VAL A 112 -6.02 0.74 -14.31
CA VAL A 112 -6.64 -0.24 -13.41
C VAL A 112 -8.08 0.14 -13.09
N ASN A 113 -8.40 1.43 -13.08
CA ASN A 113 -9.74 1.96 -12.84
C ASN A 113 -10.04 3.15 -13.77
N LEU A 114 -11.30 3.32 -14.20
CA LEU A 114 -11.71 4.40 -15.11
C LEU A 114 -12.22 5.67 -14.41
N VAL A 115 -12.35 5.65 -13.08
CA VAL A 115 -12.74 6.83 -12.28
C VAL A 115 -11.83 8.03 -12.58
N GLY A 116 -12.41 9.23 -12.62
CA GLY A 116 -11.64 10.47 -12.79
C GLY A 116 -10.91 10.61 -14.13
N GLY A 117 -11.24 9.78 -15.14
CA GLY A 117 -10.54 9.75 -16.42
C GLY A 117 -9.37 8.77 -16.49
N GLY A 118 -9.25 7.90 -15.48
CA GLY A 118 -8.28 6.82 -15.37
C GLY A 118 -7.43 6.93 -14.10
N ALA A 119 -7.19 5.78 -13.48
CA ALA A 119 -6.17 5.58 -12.46
C ALA A 119 -5.28 4.40 -12.87
N TRP A 120 -3.97 4.59 -12.79
CA TRP A 120 -2.95 3.62 -13.19
C TRP A 120 -2.21 3.12 -11.96
N LEU A 121 -1.65 1.92 -12.02
CA LEU A 121 -0.72 1.46 -11.02
C LEU A 121 0.62 2.15 -11.24
N TRP A 122 1.18 2.79 -10.21
CA TRP A 122 2.44 3.51 -10.33
C TRP A 122 3.58 2.61 -10.81
N GLY A 123 3.67 1.38 -10.32
CA GLY A 123 4.65 0.39 -10.78
C GLY A 123 4.64 0.14 -12.29
N ASP A 124 3.45 0.04 -12.90
CA ASP A 124 3.33 -0.13 -14.35
C ASP A 124 3.78 1.14 -15.10
N VAL A 125 3.49 2.32 -14.54
CA VAL A 125 3.93 3.61 -15.09
C VAL A 125 5.44 3.74 -15.02
N VAL A 126 6.07 3.41 -13.89
CA VAL A 126 7.54 3.43 -13.70
C VAL A 126 8.22 2.48 -14.69
N ALA A 127 7.71 1.25 -14.83
CA ALA A 127 8.24 0.29 -15.80
C ALA A 127 8.14 0.82 -17.24
N TRP A 128 7.05 1.51 -17.58
CA TRP A 128 6.93 2.16 -18.89
C TRP A 128 7.89 3.35 -19.04
N LEU A 129 8.03 4.21 -18.03
CA LEU A 129 8.93 5.35 -18.04
C LEU A 129 10.39 4.91 -18.23
N ARG A 130 10.86 3.90 -17.49
CA ARG A 130 12.21 3.34 -17.62
C ARG A 130 12.50 2.82 -19.03
N ARG A 131 11.54 2.13 -19.66
CA ARG A 131 11.69 1.62 -21.03
C ARG A 131 11.70 2.72 -22.10
N ASN A 132 11.29 3.93 -21.73
CA ASN A 132 11.24 5.10 -22.60
C ASN A 132 12.24 6.20 -22.16
N ASP A 133 13.34 5.78 -21.53
CA ASP A 133 14.50 6.62 -21.17
C ASP A 133 14.18 7.80 -20.24
N HIS A 134 13.17 7.66 -19.37
CA HIS A 134 12.93 8.60 -18.28
C HIS A 134 13.71 8.21 -17.02
N GLU A 135 14.37 9.19 -16.41
CA GLU A 135 15.10 9.04 -15.15
C GLU A 135 14.09 8.90 -13.98
N ILE A 136 14.06 7.73 -13.35
CA ILE A 136 13.24 7.38 -12.18
C ILE A 136 14.09 6.48 -11.29
N ASP A 137 13.92 6.59 -9.97
CA ASP A 137 14.64 5.80 -8.96
C ASP A 137 14.58 4.29 -9.22
N ASP A 138 15.62 3.57 -8.82
CA ASP A 138 15.79 2.11 -9.05
C ASP A 138 15.13 1.26 -7.96
N ILE A 139 13.88 1.60 -7.60
CA ILE A 139 13.04 0.85 -6.66
C ILE A 139 11.92 0.11 -7.41
N GLU A 140 11.67 -1.15 -7.07
CA GLU A 140 10.63 -1.92 -7.72
C GLU A 140 9.27 -1.82 -6.99
N PHE A 141 8.20 -2.09 -7.72
CA PHE A 141 6.83 -1.99 -7.20
C PHE A 141 6.05 -3.28 -7.47
N PRO A 142 5.15 -3.71 -6.56
CA PRO A 142 4.28 -4.86 -6.82
C PRO A 142 3.39 -4.64 -8.05
N SER A 143 3.25 -5.67 -8.87
CA SER A 143 2.19 -5.69 -9.88
C SER A 143 0.82 -5.90 -9.24
N ILE A 144 -0.27 -5.66 -9.98
CA ILE A 144 -1.62 -5.96 -9.48
C ILE A 144 -1.82 -7.44 -9.13
N ASN A 145 -1.11 -8.34 -9.83
CA ASN A 145 -1.12 -9.77 -9.52
C ASN A 145 -0.37 -10.06 -8.22
N ASP A 146 0.71 -9.33 -7.93
CA ASP A 146 1.44 -9.48 -6.67
C ASP A 146 0.59 -9.01 -5.50
N HIS A 147 -0.11 -7.87 -5.62
CA HIS A 147 -1.09 -7.43 -4.63
C HIS A 147 -2.12 -8.53 -4.31
N ALA A 148 -2.72 -9.14 -5.34
CA ALA A 148 -3.68 -10.23 -5.14
C ALA A 148 -3.07 -11.47 -4.45
N ARG A 149 -1.82 -11.82 -4.80
CA ARG A 149 -1.09 -12.95 -4.19
C ARG A 149 -0.74 -12.67 -2.73
N ILE A 150 -0.28 -11.47 -2.43
CA ILE A 150 0.07 -11.02 -1.08
C ILE A 150 -1.18 -11.02 -0.21
N ASP A 151 -2.26 -10.36 -0.65
CA ASP A 151 -3.52 -10.29 0.10
C ASP A 151 -4.10 -11.69 0.37
N SER A 152 -4.05 -12.59 -0.61
CA SER A 152 -4.44 -13.99 -0.42
C SER A 152 -3.58 -14.68 0.65
N ALA A 153 -2.27 -14.43 0.67
CA ALA A 153 -1.38 -15.02 1.66
C ALA A 153 -1.57 -14.46 3.07
N LEU A 154 -1.88 -13.16 3.19
CA LEU A 154 -2.22 -12.51 4.46
C LEU A 154 -3.49 -13.12 5.05
N LEU A 155 -4.56 -13.26 4.25
CA LEU A 155 -5.82 -13.87 4.69
C LEU A 155 -5.65 -15.29 5.24
N ARG A 156 -4.89 -16.15 4.53
CA ARG A 156 -4.62 -17.53 4.99
C ARG A 156 -3.86 -17.58 6.31
N SER A 157 -2.97 -16.61 6.54
CA SER A 157 -2.15 -16.52 7.76
C SER A 157 -3.01 -16.11 8.97
N THR A 158 -3.98 -15.22 8.75
CA THR A 158 -4.99 -14.85 9.76
C THR A 158 -5.88 -16.04 10.12
N GLU A 159 -6.42 -16.77 9.14
CA GLU A 159 -7.28 -17.94 9.38
C GLU A 159 -6.56 -19.05 10.17
N SER A 160 -5.29 -19.30 9.85
CA SER A 160 -4.46 -20.31 10.53
C SER A 160 -4.20 -19.94 11.99
N SER A 161 -4.06 -18.65 12.28
CA SER A 161 -3.86 -18.14 13.64
C SER A 161 -5.15 -18.21 14.47
N SER A 162 -6.30 -17.88 13.88
CA SER A 162 -7.62 -18.03 14.52
C SER A 162 -7.96 -19.49 14.80
N THR A 163 -7.64 -20.42 13.90
CA THR A 163 -7.90 -21.86 14.07
C THR A 163 -7.04 -22.47 15.17
N ARG A 164 -5.78 -22.02 15.33
CA ARG A 164 -4.90 -22.46 16.42
C ARG A 164 -5.33 -21.92 17.78
N SER A 165 -5.90 -20.71 17.83
CA SER A 165 -6.41 -20.13 19.08
C SER A 165 -7.75 -20.71 19.54
N GLY A 166 -8.49 -21.39 18.65
CA GLY A 166 -9.82 -21.96 18.95
C GLY A 166 -9.83 -23.38 19.53
N HIS A 167 -8.67 -24.02 19.72
CA HIS A 167 -8.58 -25.39 20.26
C HIS A 167 -8.20 -25.39 21.76
N VAL A 168 -8.90 -24.58 22.56
CA VAL A 168 -8.93 -24.72 24.02
C VAL A 168 -10.39 -24.74 24.46
N GLU A 169 -10.82 -25.93 24.91
CA GLU A 169 -11.98 -26.24 25.74
C GLU A 169 -13.40 -26.12 25.13
N LEU A 170 -13.94 -27.27 24.71
CA LEU A 170 -15.38 -27.54 24.74
C LEU A 170 -15.64 -28.81 25.55
N ALA A 171 -15.61 -28.67 26.87
CA ALA A 171 -16.40 -29.49 27.77
C ALA A 171 -17.39 -28.56 28.48
N GLY A 172 -18.68 -28.71 28.18
CA GLY A 172 -19.75 -28.18 29.02
C GLY A 172 -20.63 -27.10 28.40
N GLU A 173 -21.83 -27.54 28.06
CA GLU A 173 -23.11 -26.82 28.18
C GLU A 173 -23.60 -25.85 27.09
N ARG A 174 -24.88 -26.10 26.78
CA ARG A 174 -25.74 -25.47 25.80
C ARG A 174 -26.39 -24.21 26.37
N ALA A 175 -26.33 -23.10 25.63
CA ALA A 175 -27.37 -22.08 25.45
C ALA A 175 -26.77 -21.05 24.45
N GLY A 176 -27.26 -20.86 23.23
CA GLY A 176 -28.57 -20.31 22.92
C GLY A 176 -28.57 -18.80 23.16
N VAL A 177 -28.40 -17.98 22.09
CA VAL A 177 -29.13 -16.73 21.78
C VAL A 177 -28.32 -15.76 20.89
N LEU A 178 -28.85 -15.61 19.67
CA LEU A 178 -29.07 -14.43 18.81
C LEU A 178 -28.01 -13.32 18.63
N TYR A 179 -27.72 -13.11 17.34
CA TYR A 179 -27.03 -12.00 16.69
C TYR A 179 -27.85 -10.69 16.79
N ALA A 180 -27.17 -9.58 17.12
CA ALA A 180 -27.66 -8.22 16.84
C ALA A 180 -26.45 -7.32 16.50
N PRO A 181 -26.46 -6.59 15.37
CA PRO A 181 -25.44 -5.59 15.10
C PRO A 181 -25.84 -4.25 15.74
N SER A 182 -24.99 -3.69 16.59
CA SER A 182 -25.14 -2.31 17.06
C SER A 182 -24.18 -1.41 16.29
N VAL A 183 -24.74 -0.61 15.39
CA VAL A 183 -24.09 0.55 14.79
C VAL A 183 -23.93 1.60 15.89
N ALA A 184 -22.68 1.93 16.24
CA ALA A 184 -22.37 3.09 17.08
C ALA A 184 -21.48 4.04 16.27
N GLY A 185 -22.10 5.09 15.73
CA GLY A 185 -21.39 6.19 15.10
C GLY A 185 -20.53 6.92 16.13
N SER A 186 -19.25 7.10 15.81
CA SER A 186 -18.38 8.02 16.53
C SER A 186 -18.19 9.27 15.68
N ASN A 187 -18.93 10.31 16.07
CA ASN A 187 -18.79 11.66 15.58
C ASN A 187 -17.52 12.26 16.21
N ARG A 188 -16.45 12.48 15.44
CA ARG A 188 -15.34 13.34 15.84
C ARG A 188 -14.99 14.29 14.71
N ASN A 189 -15.35 15.54 14.96
CA ASN A 189 -15.03 16.71 14.17
C ASN A 189 -13.61 17.15 14.54
N TRP A 190 -12.71 17.27 13.56
CA TRP A 190 -11.45 18.00 13.73
C TRP A 190 -11.31 19.01 12.59
N PRO A 191 -11.12 20.31 12.89
CA PRO A 191 -10.89 21.34 11.87
C PRO A 191 -9.39 21.47 11.58
N GLY A 192 -9.02 21.62 10.31
CA GLY A 192 -7.70 22.14 9.93
C GLY A 192 -7.02 21.43 8.77
N ASP A 193 -7.69 21.32 7.62
CA ASP A 193 -7.02 21.01 6.35
C ASP A 193 -6.17 22.21 5.92
N SER A 194 -4.86 22.08 6.11
CA SER A 194 -3.87 22.62 5.18
C SER A 194 -2.47 22.22 5.66
N PHE A 195 -1.97 21.08 5.22
CA PHE A 195 -0.52 20.91 5.08
C PHE A 195 -0.24 20.31 3.70
N GLN A 196 0.39 21.14 2.87
CA GLN A 196 0.95 20.76 1.59
C GLN A 196 2.07 19.77 1.84
N SER A 197 1.97 18.57 1.26
CA SER A 197 3.10 17.66 1.13
C SER A 197 4.10 18.27 0.15
N ASN A 198 5.06 19.01 0.67
CA ASN A 198 6.30 19.23 -0.04
C ASN A 198 7.13 17.96 0.14
N TYR A 199 7.30 17.20 -0.94
CA TYR A 199 8.37 16.21 -1.04
C TYR A 199 9.69 16.94 -0.80
N ALA A 200 10.28 16.73 0.38
CA ALA A 200 11.64 17.14 0.66
C ALA A 200 12.56 16.08 0.10
N LEU A 201 13.14 16.41 -1.05
CA LEU A 201 14.34 15.80 -1.61
C LEU A 201 15.38 15.63 -0.48
N ALA A 202 15.80 14.39 -0.23
CA ALA A 202 17.04 14.14 0.51
C ALA A 202 18.22 14.46 -0.43
N VAL A 203 19.10 15.32 0.04
CA VAL A 203 20.36 15.76 -0.60
C VAL A 203 21.44 14.70 -0.43
#